data_AF-A0A4R5DGT1-F1
#
_entry.id   AF-A0A4R5DGT1-F1
#
_cell.length_a   1.000
_cell.length_b   1.000
_cell.length_c   1.000
_cell.angle_alpha   90.00
_cell.angle_beta   90.00
_cell.angle_gamma   90.00
#
_symmetry.space_group_name_H-M   'P 1'
#
loop_
_entity.id
_entity.type
_entity.pdbx_description
1 polymer ?
#
loop_
_entity_poly.entity_id
_entity_poly.type
_entity_poly.pdbx_seq_one_letter_code
_entity_poly.pdbx_strand_id
1 'polypeptide(L)'
;MPSDATKSDVYKWMLIDKNDLKITPLEFLSMSAANLMEERFFRQGYLSFDSDQAVYIRESSSIQNILRIKDSDCITDSIVASIHEQLNMQRLRL
;
A
#
# COMPACT_ATOMS: atom_id res chain seq x y z
N MET A 1 6.93 -7.18 -19.25
CA MET A 1 7.59 -6.38 -18.18
C MET A 1 9.08 -6.66 -18.27
N PRO A 2 9.98 -5.65 -18.22
CA PRO A 2 11.42 -5.90 -18.25
C PRO A 2 11.78 -6.74 -17.03
N SER A 3 12.50 -7.84 -17.22
CA SER A 3 12.80 -8.83 -16.20
C SER A 3 13.71 -8.34 -15.06
N ASP A 4 14.27 -7.14 -15.19
CA ASP A 4 15.27 -6.57 -14.26
C ASP A 4 14.78 -5.36 -13.44
N ALA A 5 13.51 -4.98 -13.52
CA ALA A 5 12.99 -3.91 -12.67
C ALA A 5 12.82 -4.41 -11.22
N THR A 6 13.35 -3.68 -10.24
CA THR A 6 13.10 -3.96 -8.82
C THR A 6 11.60 -3.89 -8.58
N LYS A 7 11.00 -4.77 -7.77
CA LYS A 7 9.54 -4.77 -7.56
C LYS A 7 9.00 -3.43 -7.04
N SER A 8 9.81 -2.68 -6.31
CA SER A 8 9.55 -1.31 -5.85
C SER A 8 9.50 -0.26 -6.98
N ASP A 9 10.07 -0.58 -8.14
CA ASP A 9 10.00 0.23 -9.36
C ASP A 9 8.72 -0.05 -10.14
N VAL A 10 8.15 -1.26 -9.99
CA VAL A 10 6.91 -1.67 -10.65
C VAL A 10 5.67 -1.26 -9.85
N TYR A 11 5.70 -1.43 -8.52
CA TYR A 11 4.55 -1.17 -7.66
C TYR A 11 4.82 -0.03 -6.67
N LYS A 12 3.93 0.97 -6.65
CA LYS A 12 3.93 2.04 -5.64
C LYS A 12 2.87 1.73 -4.57
N TRP A 13 3.33 1.47 -3.36
CA TRP A 13 2.46 1.18 -2.22
C TRP A 13 2.21 2.44 -1.40
N MET A 14 0.96 2.64 -0.99
CA MET A 14 0.53 3.81 -0.23
C MET A 14 -0.43 3.39 0.88
N LEU A 15 -0.25 3.96 2.07
CA LEU A 15 -1.22 3.91 3.15
C LEU A 15 -1.92 5.26 3.23
N ILE A 16 -3.26 5.24 3.18
CA ILE A 16 -4.08 6.45 3.22
C ILE A 16 -4.92 6.40 4.50
N ASP A 17 -4.76 7.40 5.36
CA ASP A 17 -5.68 7.59 6.49
C ASP A 17 -6.98 8.21 5.96
N LYS A 18 -8.11 7.57 6.25
CA LYS A 18 -9.41 7.99 5.71
C LYS A 18 -10.01 9.21 6.42
N ASN A 19 -9.47 9.59 7.59
CA ASN A 19 -9.98 10.71 8.36
C ASN A 19 -9.43 12.04 7.84
N ASP A 20 -8.15 12.08 7.47
CA ASP A 20 -7.46 13.30 7.04
C ASP A 20 -6.85 13.21 5.63
N LEU A 21 -7.03 12.08 4.94
CA LEU A 21 -6.47 11.78 3.62
C LEU A 21 -4.94 11.84 3.57
N LYS A 22 -4.26 11.74 4.71
CA LYS A 22 -2.81 11.71 4.75
C LYS A 22 -2.28 10.46 4.08
N ILE A 23 -1.44 10.66 3.06
CA ILE A 23 -0.79 9.58 2.33
C ILE A 23 0.62 9.34 2.85
N THR A 24 0.89 8.11 3.26
CA THR A 24 2.22 7.63 3.63
C THR A 24 2.72 6.63 2.59
N PRO A 25 3.80 6.93 1.84
CA PRO A 25 4.44 5.95 0.98
C PRO A 25 4.95 4.76 1.78
N LEU A 26 4.71 3.55 1.29
CA LEU A 26 5.21 2.33 1.89
C LEU A 26 6.43 1.85 1.11
N GLU A 27 7.57 1.79 1.79
CA GLU A 27 8.83 1.30 1.21
C GLU A 27 8.86 -0.21 1.25
N PHE A 28 8.69 -0.83 0.08
CA PHE A 28 8.67 -2.27 -0.07
C PHE A 28 10.05 -2.88 0.24
N LEU A 29 10.08 -3.82 1.19
CA LEU A 29 11.27 -4.55 1.58
C LEU A 29 11.27 -5.96 1.01
N SER A 30 10.18 -6.71 1.22
CA SER A 30 10.07 -8.09 0.76
C SER A 30 8.61 -8.55 0.68
N MET A 31 8.41 -9.71 0.07
CA MET A 31 7.11 -10.38 0.00
C MET A 31 7.28 -11.87 0.23
N SER A 32 6.25 -12.47 0.80
CA SER A 32 6.08 -13.90 0.98
C SER A 32 4.69 -14.28 0.46
N ALA A 33 4.53 -15.48 -0.06
CA ALA A 33 3.25 -16.05 -0.42
C ALA A 33 3.26 -17.52 -0.02
N ALA A 34 2.33 -17.89 0.85
CA ALA A 34 2.20 -19.26 1.35
C ALA A 34 0.72 -19.63 1.40
N ASN A 35 0.36 -20.73 0.75
CA ASN A 35 -1.02 -21.18 0.61
C ASN A 35 -1.91 -20.10 -0.03
N LEU A 36 -2.95 -19.67 0.69
CA LEU A 36 -3.93 -18.65 0.27
C LEU A 36 -3.61 -17.27 0.84
N MET A 37 -2.50 -17.12 1.56
CA MET A 37 -2.11 -15.88 2.22
C MET A 37 -0.90 -15.26 1.54
N GLU A 38 -0.99 -13.96 1.27
CA GLU A 38 0.11 -13.14 0.79
C GLU A 38 0.56 -12.15 1.85
N GLU A 39 1.87 -11.90 1.86
CA GLU A 39 2.51 -11.03 2.82
C GLU A 39 3.36 -9.99 2.10
N ARG A 40 3.33 -8.76 2.60
CA ARG A 40 4.19 -7.67 2.17
C ARG A 40 4.80 -7.01 3.38
N PHE A 41 6.12 -6.91 3.36
CA PHE A 41 6.90 -6.26 4.40
C PHE A 41 7.34 -4.90 3.89
N PHE A 42 7.05 -3.88 4.67
CA PHE A 42 7.40 -2.50 4.41
C PHE A 42 8.24 -1.95 5.55
N ARG A 43 9.02 -0.91 5.29
CA ARG A 43 9.71 -0.19 6.39
C ARG A 43 8.72 0.36 7.41
N GLN A 44 7.50 0.71 6.98
CA GLN A 44 6.46 1.31 7.82
C GLN A 44 5.54 0.28 8.48
N GLY A 45 5.67 -1.02 8.18
CA GLY A 45 4.78 -2.04 8.72
C GLY A 45 4.67 -3.29 7.87
N TYR A 46 3.64 -4.08 8.17
CA TYR A 46 3.40 -5.39 7.60
C TYR A 46 1.95 -5.50 7.15
N LEU A 47 1.75 -6.04 5.94
CA LEU A 47 0.44 -6.32 5.36
C LEU A 47 0.34 -7.83 5.10
N SER A 48 -0.71 -8.44 5.64
CA SER A 48 -1.11 -9.82 5.32
C SER A 48 -2.49 -9.80 4.68
N PHE A 49 -2.71 -10.50 3.59
CA PHE A 49 -3.99 -10.49 2.88
C PHE A 49 -4.26 -11.76 2.10
N ASP A 50 -5.54 -12.05 1.90
CA ASP A 50 -6.04 -13.10 1.02
C ASP A 50 -6.97 -12.49 -0.05
N SER A 51 -7.88 -13.27 -0.64
CA SER A 51 -8.83 -12.77 -1.65
C SER A 51 -9.98 -11.92 -1.09
N ASP A 52 -10.20 -11.90 0.22
CA ASP A 52 -11.35 -11.27 0.88
C ASP A 52 -10.92 -10.17 1.86
N GLN A 53 -9.94 -10.46 2.71
CA GLN A 53 -9.54 -9.60 3.81
C GLN A 53 -8.04 -9.31 3.85
N ALA A 54 -7.71 -8.21 4.52
CA ALA A 54 -6.33 -7.83 4.78
C ALA A 54 -6.16 -7.29 6.20
N VAL A 55 -4.97 -7.47 6.76
CA VAL A 55 -4.57 -6.92 8.06
C VAL A 55 -3.29 -6.14 7.88
N TYR A 56 -3.31 -4.88 8.32
CA TYR A 56 -2.15 -4.01 8.35
C TYR A 56 -1.73 -3.69 9.78
N ILE A 57 -0.45 -3.90 10.08
CA ILE A 57 0.17 -3.59 11.36
C ILE A 57 1.30 -2.60 11.10
N ARG A 58 1.29 -1.44 11.78
CA ARG A 58 2.38 -0.45 11.66
C ARG A 58 3.63 -0.97 12.38
N GLU A 59 4.80 -0.60 11.89
CA GLU A 59 6.07 -0.94 12.56
C GLU A 59 6.12 -0.39 13.99
N SER A 60 5.54 0.79 14.22
CA SER A 60 5.52 1.45 15.51
C SER A 60 4.36 1.04 16.44
N SER A 61 3.51 0.06 16.06
CA SER A 61 2.40 -0.36 16.92
C SER A 61 1.98 -1.82 16.72
N SER A 62 1.45 -2.45 17.76
CA SER A 62 0.86 -3.79 17.66
C SER A 62 -0.63 -3.77 17.28
N ILE A 63 -1.17 -2.62 16.85
CA ILE A 63 -2.59 -2.48 16.51
C ILE A 63 -2.83 -3.10 15.13
N GLN A 64 -3.75 -4.06 15.08
CA GLN A 64 -4.20 -4.66 13.84
C GLN A 64 -5.30 -3.79 13.20
N ASN A 65 -5.03 -3.29 11.99
CA ASN A 65 -6.01 -2.57 11.19
C ASN A 65 -6.59 -3.55 10.18
N ILE A 66 -7.83 -3.98 10.42
CA ILE A 66 -8.54 -4.88 9.49
C ILE A 66 -9.04 -4.06 8.30
N LEU A 67 -8.68 -4.51 7.11
CA LEU A 67 -8.98 -3.88 5.84
C LEU A 67 -9.85 -4.83 5.00
N ARG A 68 -10.73 -4.24 4.20
CA ARG A 68 -11.49 -4.97 3.17
C ARG A 68 -10.90 -4.65 1.81
N ILE A 69 -10.73 -5.68 1.01
CA ILE A 69 -10.32 -5.52 -0.38
C ILE A 69 -11.51 -4.92 -1.14
N LYS A 70 -11.20 -3.92 -1.97
CA LYS A 70 -12.17 -3.20 -2.78
C LYS A 70 -11.61 -3.02 -4.18
N ASP A 71 -12.47 -3.16 -5.17
CA ASP A 71 -12.15 -2.78 -6.55
C ASP A 71 -11.91 -1.27 -6.66
N SER A 72 -11.19 -0.88 -7.72
CA SER A 72 -10.89 0.52 -8.04
C SER A 72 -12.14 1.41 -8.08
N ASP A 73 -13.26 0.85 -8.52
CA ASP A 73 -14.50 1.58 -8.76
C ASP A 73 -15.19 1.99 -7.45
N CYS A 74 -14.74 1.45 -6.32
CA CYS A 74 -15.24 1.77 -4.99
C CYS A 74 -14.43 2.87 -4.27
N ILE A 75 -13.44 3.47 -4.94
CA ILE A 75 -12.59 4.53 -4.39
C ILE A 75 -13.28 5.89 -4.64
N THR A 76 -13.35 6.72 -3.60
CA THR A 76 -13.97 8.05 -3.70
C THR A 76 -13.08 9.02 -4.47
N ASP A 77 -13.68 9.99 -5.16
CA ASP A 77 -12.96 11.04 -5.91
C ASP A 77 -11.94 11.79 -5.06
N SER A 78 -12.23 11.99 -3.77
CA SER A 78 -11.31 12.63 -2.81
C SER A 78 -10.00 11.84 -2.65
N ILE A 79 -10.09 10.51 -2.55
CA ILE A 79 -8.91 9.64 -2.43
C ILE A 79 -8.14 9.63 -3.74
N VAL A 80 -8.84 9.55 -4.88
CA VAL A 80 -8.22 9.63 -6.21
C VAL A 80 -7.45 10.94 -6.39
N ALA A 81 -8.04 12.06 -6.01
CA ALA A 81 -7.40 13.37 -6.06
C ALA A 81 -6.13 13.42 -5.19
N SER A 82 -6.19 12.92 -3.95
CA SER A 82 -5.01 12.87 -3.06
C SER A 82 -3.90 11.97 -3.62
N ILE A 83 -4.23 10.84 -4.25
CA ILE A 83 -3.25 9.97 -4.90
C ILE A 83 -2.56 10.71 -6.05
N HIS A 84 -3.32 11.40 -6.91
CA HIS A 84 -2.75 12.16 -8.02
C HIS A 84 -1.81 13.28 -7.54
N GLU A 85 -2.20 14.02 -6.51
CA GLU A 85 -1.37 15.05 -5.90
C GLU A 85 -0.05 14.46 -5.38
N GLN A 86 -0.13 13.35 -4.63
CA GLN A 86 1.04 12.69 -4.07
C GLN A 86 2.01 12.17 -5.15
N LEU A 87 1.48 11.55 -6.21
CA LEU A 87 2.29 11.05 -7.32
C LEU A 87 2.98 12.19 -8.09
N ASN A 88 2.31 13.32 -8.27
CA ASN A 88 2.90 14.50 -8.91
C ASN A 88 4.01 15.11 -8.05
N MET A 89 3.82 15.19 -6.74
CA MET A 89 4.85 15.66 -5.80
C MET A 89 6.10 14.78 -5.79
N GLN A 90 5.95 13.47 -6.01
CA GLN A 90 7.09 12.55 -6.12
C GLN A 90 7.86 12.73 -7.44
N ARG A 91 7.16 13.05 -8.54
CA ARG A 91 7.80 13.31 -9.84
C ARG A 91 8.65 14.58 -9.86
N LEU A 92 8.27 15.60 -9.09
CA LEU A 92 8.98 16.89 -9.02
C LEU A 92 10.24 16.86 -8.13
N ARG A 93 10.51 15.75 -7.44
CA ARG A 93 11.67 15.57 -6.53
C ARG A 93 12.83 14.81 -7.17
N LEU A 94 12.74 14.48 -8.46
CA LEU A 94 13.77 13.86 -9.29
C LEU A 94 14.25 14.88 -10.33
#